data_AF-A0A7U9T146-F1
#
_entry.id   AF-A0A7U9T146-F1
#
_cell.length_a   1.000
_cell.length_b   1.000
_cell.length_c   1.000
_cell.angle_alpha   90.00
_cell.angle_beta   90.00
_cell.angle_gamma   90.00
#
_symmetry.space_group_name_H-M   'P 1'
#
loop_
_entity.id
_entity.type
_entity.pdbx_description
1 polymer ?
#
loop_
_entity_poly.entity_id
_entity_poly.type
_entity_poly.pdbx_seq_one_letter_code
_entity_poly.pdbx_strand_id
1 'polypeptide(L)'
;MKKEAASLDSLYRYLKAAGLTRENMPPKECLAFEFEHANDCWQADTTFGPTILCGGKHRQTYLIVFIDDASRLIVHGEFFFEDNALNMQKTFQKAILKFGVPRRLFVDYTDVLTIPTYVKSA
;
A
#
# COMPACT_ATOMS: atom_id res chain seq x y z
N MET A 1 -26.89 10.43 -31.73
CA MET A 1 -25.99 11.60 -31.82
C MET A 1 -24.81 11.34 -30.90
N LYS A 2 -23.61 11.05 -31.44
CA LYS A 2 -22.40 10.90 -30.60
C LYS A 2 -22.14 12.25 -29.95
N LYS A 3 -22.07 12.32 -28.63
CA LYS A 3 -21.52 13.51 -27.95
C LYS A 3 -20.05 13.55 -28.33
N GLU A 4 -19.66 14.50 -29.19
CA GLU A 4 -18.26 14.77 -29.43
C GLU A 4 -17.68 15.35 -28.14
N ALA A 5 -16.88 14.53 -27.45
CA ALA A 5 -16.13 15.00 -26.30
C ALA A 5 -15.09 16.01 -26.79
N ALA A 6 -14.95 17.13 -26.08
CA ALA A 6 -13.91 18.11 -26.37
C ALA A 6 -12.52 17.44 -26.36
N SER A 7 -11.62 17.90 -27.22
CA SER A 7 -10.24 17.40 -27.21
C SER A 7 -9.53 17.71 -25.89
N LEU A 8 -8.53 16.89 -25.54
CA LEU A 8 -7.70 17.11 -24.34
C LEU A 8 -7.12 18.53 -24.30
N ASP A 9 -6.68 19.05 -25.46
CA ASP A 9 -6.12 20.40 -25.58
C ASP A 9 -7.17 21.50 -25.33
N SER A 10 -8.43 21.24 -25.69
CA SER A 10 -9.53 22.17 -25.45
C SER A 10 -9.87 22.22 -23.96
N LEU A 11 -9.91 21.06 -23.31
CA LEU A 11 -10.06 20.97 -21.84
C LEU A 11 -8.89 21.65 -21.12
N TYR A 12 -7.65 21.38 -21.54
CA TYR A 12 -6.46 21.98 -20.94
C TYR A 12 -6.46 23.51 -21.07
N ARG A 13 -6.75 24.05 -22.27
CA ARG A 13 -6.87 25.49 -22.48
C ARG A 13 -7.98 26.13 -21.64
N TYR A 14 -9.13 25.46 -21.54
CA TYR A 14 -10.24 25.91 -20.71
C TYR A 14 -9.85 25.96 -19.22
N LEU A 15 -9.26 24.89 -18.68
CA LEU A 15 -8.79 24.84 -17.30
C LEU A 15 -7.70 25.88 -17.03
N LYS A 16 -6.78 26.09 -17.97
CA LYS A 16 -5.74 27.11 -17.88
C LYS A 16 -6.32 28.53 -17.87
N ALA A 17 -7.29 28.82 -18.75
CA ALA A 17 -7.97 30.11 -18.78
C ALA A 17 -8.78 30.37 -17.50
N ALA A 18 -9.33 29.31 -16.89
CA ALA A 18 -10.02 29.38 -15.60
C ALA A 18 -9.07 29.43 -14.38
N GLY A 19 -7.75 29.40 -14.58
CA GLY A 19 -6.78 29.38 -13.49
C GLY A 19 -6.78 28.07 -12.68
N LEU A 20 -7.36 26.99 -13.20
CA LEU A 20 -7.46 25.69 -12.52
C LEU A 20 -6.27 24.76 -12.83
N THR A 21 -5.11 25.33 -13.10
CA THR A 21 -3.86 24.57 -13.25
C THR A 21 -3.26 24.28 -11.88
N ARG A 22 -2.48 23.19 -11.80
CA ARG A 22 -1.78 22.80 -10.56
C ARG A 22 -0.91 23.92 -9.98
N GLU A 23 -0.32 24.75 -10.83
CA GLU A 23 0.50 25.91 -10.47
C GLU A 23 -0.27 27.00 -9.71
N ASN A 24 -1.57 27.11 -9.99
CA ASN A 24 -2.46 28.12 -9.40
C ASN A 24 -3.28 27.58 -8.23
N MET A 25 -3.21 26.27 -7.95
CA MET A 25 -3.81 25.71 -6.75
C MET A 25 -2.94 26.04 -5.54
N PRO A 26 -3.53 26.44 -4.40
CA PRO A 26 -2.76 26.59 -3.18
C PRO A 26 -2.07 25.27 -2.85
N PRO A 27 -0.85 25.29 -2.30
CA PRO A 27 -0.18 24.08 -1.86
C PRO A 27 -1.09 23.37 -0.86
N LYS A 28 -1.57 22.18 -1.24
CA LYS A 28 -2.31 21.34 -0.31
C LYS A 28 -1.30 20.81 0.69
N GLU A 29 -1.53 21.11 1.97
CA GLU A 29 -0.77 20.50 3.04
C GLU A 29 -1.02 18.98 3.00
N CYS A 30 0.04 18.24 2.73
CA CYS A 30 0.05 16.78 2.72
C CYS A 30 0.85 16.33 3.93
N LEU A 31 0.21 16.30 5.10
CA LEU A 31 0.82 15.69 6.28
C LEU A 31 0.91 14.19 6.07
N ALA A 32 2.02 13.60 6.52
CA ALA A 32 2.14 12.16 6.59
C ALA A 32 1.08 11.63 7.56
N PHE A 33 0.38 10.58 7.14
CA PHE A 33 -0.45 9.82 8.05
C PHE A 33 0.46 9.06 9.02
N GLU A 34 0.27 9.27 10.32
CA GLU A 34 1.08 8.65 11.36
C GLU A 34 0.23 8.41 12.61
N PHE A 35 0.31 7.20 13.18
CA PHE A 35 -0.26 6.91 14.50
C PHE A 35 0.62 7.48 15.62
N GLU A 36 0.02 7.70 16.80
CA GLU A 36 0.67 8.40 17.92
C GLU A 36 1.77 7.55 18.59
N HIS A 37 1.61 6.23 18.64
CA HIS A 37 2.52 5.34 19.36
C HIS A 37 2.93 4.11 18.56
N ALA A 38 4.12 3.58 18.88
CA ALA A 38 4.57 2.29 18.37
C ALA A 38 3.57 1.17 18.71
N ASN A 39 3.41 0.21 17.80
CA ASN A 39 2.44 -0.88 17.84
C ASN A 39 0.95 -0.46 17.75
N ASP A 40 0.62 0.82 17.53
CA ASP A 40 -0.77 1.23 17.28
C ASP A 40 -1.27 0.74 15.93
N CYS A 41 -0.40 0.72 14.92
CA CYS A 41 -0.72 0.20 13.60
C CYS A 41 0.52 -0.33 12.90
N TRP A 42 0.41 -1.57 12.41
CA TRP A 42 1.37 -2.08 11.44
C TRP A 42 0.77 -2.01 10.04
N GLN A 43 1.59 -1.59 9.08
CA GLN A 43 1.26 -1.61 7.66
C GLN A 43 1.92 -2.84 7.03
N ALA A 44 1.15 -3.60 6.25
CA ALA A 44 1.68 -4.70 5.45
C ALA A 44 1.81 -4.25 4.00
N ASP A 45 2.92 -4.63 3.37
CA ASP A 45 3.17 -4.39 1.95
C ASP A 45 3.91 -5.58 1.33
N THR A 46 3.72 -5.76 0.03
CA THR A 46 4.41 -6.77 -0.78
C THR A 46 4.97 -6.14 -2.03
N THR A 47 6.23 -6.43 -2.35
CA THR A 47 6.89 -5.92 -3.55
C THR A 47 7.70 -7.00 -4.28
N PHE A 48 8.00 -6.74 -5.56
CA PHE A 48 8.90 -7.58 -6.33
C PHE A 48 10.33 -7.45 -5.79
N GLY A 49 10.91 -8.59 -5.44
CA GLY A 49 12.31 -8.70 -5.06
C GLY A 49 13.25 -8.86 -6.26
N PRO A 50 14.55 -9.11 -6.02
CA PRO A 50 15.47 -9.45 -7.08
C PRO A 50 15.13 -10.82 -7.68
N THR A 51 15.41 -10.97 -8.98
CA THR A 51 15.41 -12.30 -9.61
C THR A 51 16.72 -13.01 -9.26
N ILE A 52 16.63 -14.23 -8.72
CA ILE A 52 17.80 -15.02 -8.32
C ILE A 52 17.91 -16.31 -9.14
N LEU A 53 19.14 -16.82 -9.30
CA LEU A 53 19.38 -18.09 -9.96
C LEU A 53 19.21 -19.24 -8.97
N CYS A 54 18.21 -20.10 -9.18
CA CYS A 54 17.98 -21.29 -8.38
C CYS A 54 17.83 -22.52 -9.28
N GLY A 55 18.68 -23.53 -9.10
CA GLY A 55 18.64 -24.76 -9.89
C GLY A 55 18.83 -24.54 -11.39
N GLY A 56 19.68 -23.56 -11.77
CA GLY A 56 19.93 -23.20 -13.16
C GLY A 56 18.82 -22.40 -13.84
N LYS A 57 17.77 -21.99 -13.10
CA LYS A 57 16.68 -21.16 -13.61
C LYS A 57 16.60 -19.85 -12.84
N HIS A 58 16.37 -18.75 -13.57
CA HIS A 58 16.06 -17.46 -12.98
C HIS A 58 14.65 -17.50 -12.39
N ARG A 59 14.52 -17.16 -11.11
CA ARG A 59 13.24 -17.12 -10.40
C ARG A 59 13.03 -15.75 -9.77
N GLN A 60 11.87 -15.16 -10.04
CA GLN A 60 11.40 -13.95 -9.37
C GLN A 60 11.18 -14.24 -7.89
N THR A 61 11.55 -13.30 -7.03
CA THR A 61 11.23 -13.34 -5.60
C THR A 61 10.26 -12.23 -5.25
N TYR A 62 9.56 -12.39 -4.12
CA TYR A 62 8.62 -11.44 -3.57
C TYR A 62 9.05 -11.14 -2.14
N LEU A 63 9.09 -9.87 -1.78
CA LEU A 63 9.38 -9.42 -0.43
C LEU A 63 8.06 -9.03 0.23
N ILE A 64 7.71 -9.73 1.31
CA ILE A 64 6.56 -9.38 2.16
C ILE A 64 7.11 -8.73 3.42
N VAL A 65 6.59 -7.56 3.79
CA VAL A 65 7.07 -6.78 4.94
C VAL A 65 5.91 -6.28 5.80
N PHE A 66 6.13 -6.24 7.10
CA PHE A 66 5.32 -5.52 8.07
C PHE A 66 6.16 -4.40 8.68
N ILE A 67 5.61 -3.20 8.69
CA ILE A 67 6.27 -1.97 9.17
C ILE A 67 5.38 -1.33 10.22
N ASP A 68 5.94 -0.97 11.36
CA ASP A 68 5.26 -0.12 12.34
C ASP A 68 5.15 1.31 11.81
N ASP A 69 3.93 1.85 11.79
CA ASP A 69 3.67 3.14 11.17
C ASP A 69 4.30 4.32 11.94
N ALA A 70 4.21 4.32 13.26
CA ALA A 70 4.72 5.41 14.10
C ALA A 70 6.25 5.42 14.17
N SER A 71 6.87 4.26 14.38
CA SER A 71 8.34 4.20 14.52
C SER A 71 9.08 3.96 13.21
N ARG A 72 8.37 3.69 12.11
CA ARG A 72 8.90 3.23 10.80
C ARG A 72 9.80 2.00 10.92
N LEU A 73 9.63 1.21 11.98
CA LEU A 73 10.41 0.01 12.23
C LEU A 73 9.88 -1.15 11.38
N ILE A 74 10.76 -1.82 10.63
CA ILE A 74 10.40 -3.08 9.99
C ILE A 74 10.34 -4.16 11.08
N VAL A 75 9.12 -4.54 11.47
CA VAL A 75 8.91 -5.55 12.51
C VAL A 75 9.20 -6.97 12.00
N HIS A 76 8.96 -7.23 10.70
CA HIS A 76 9.49 -8.40 10.00
C HIS A 76 9.41 -8.22 8.49
N GLY A 77 10.37 -8.78 7.77
CA GLY A 77 10.34 -8.84 6.31
C GLY A 77 11.01 -10.12 5.84
N GLU A 78 10.46 -10.76 4.81
CA GLU A 78 10.95 -12.04 4.32
C GLU A 78 10.72 -12.22 2.82
N PHE A 79 11.69 -12.86 2.16
CA PHE A 79 11.62 -13.19 0.75
C PHE A 79 10.98 -14.56 0.52
N PHE A 80 10.11 -14.63 -0.48
CA PHE A 80 9.44 -15.84 -0.95
C PHE A 80 9.52 -15.97 -2.47
N PHE A 81 9.28 -17.17 -2.98
CA PHE A 81 9.13 -17.39 -4.43
C PHE A 81 7.71 -17.13 -4.94
N GLU A 82 6.76 -16.94 -4.03
CA GLU A 82 5.34 -16.76 -4.34
C GLU A 82 4.76 -15.68 -3.42
N ASP A 83 4.02 -14.74 -4.01
CA ASP A 83 3.17 -13.81 -3.28
C ASP A 83 1.80 -14.46 -3.06
N ASN A 84 1.56 -14.96 -1.85
CA ASN A 84 0.33 -15.63 -1.50
C ASN A 84 0.00 -15.43 0.00
N ALA A 85 -1.27 -15.67 0.34
CA ALA A 85 -1.77 -15.48 1.71
C ALA A 85 -1.03 -16.34 2.75
N LEU A 86 -0.57 -17.53 2.39
CA LEU A 86 0.17 -18.41 3.31
C LEU A 86 1.52 -17.79 3.72
N ASN A 87 2.25 -17.22 2.77
CA ASN A 87 3.53 -16.56 3.03
C ASN A 87 3.35 -15.25 3.79
N MET A 88 2.26 -14.52 3.52
CA MET A 88 1.87 -13.35 4.31
C MET A 88 1.59 -13.72 5.77
N GLN A 89 0.78 -14.76 6.02
CA GLN A 89 0.47 -15.24 7.38
C GLN A 89 1.73 -15.71 8.13
N LYS A 90 2.64 -16.43 7.46
CA LYS A 90 3.93 -16.83 8.05
C LYS A 90 4.76 -15.63 8.47
N THR A 91 4.87 -14.63 7.60
CA THR A 91 5.60 -13.38 7.86
C THR A 91 4.96 -12.64 9.03
N PHE A 92 3.63 -12.55 9.08
CA PHE A 92 2.89 -11.90 10.15
C PHE A 92 3.06 -12.61 11.50
N GLN A 93 2.98 -13.94 11.52
CA GLN A 93 3.22 -14.74 12.72
C GLN A 93 4.61 -14.48 13.29
N LYS A 94 5.64 -14.44 12.43
CA LYS A 94 7.02 -14.12 12.85
C LYS A 94 7.16 -12.70 13.38
N ALA A 95 6.45 -11.72 12.81
CA ALA A 95 6.42 -10.36 13.32
C ALA A 95 5.81 -10.31 14.74
N ILE A 96 4.66 -10.97 14.93
CA ILE A 96 3.99 -11.04 16.24
C ILE A 96 4.88 -11.69 17.30
N LEU A 97 5.56 -12.79 16.95
CA LEU A 97 6.45 -13.48 17.87
C LEU A 97 7.63 -12.62 18.34
N LYS A 98 8.03 -11.61 17.56
CA LYS A 98 9.14 -10.71 17.88
C LYS A 98 8.71 -9.47 18.65
N PHE A 99 7.60 -8.84 18.25
CA PHE A 99 7.20 -7.50 18.71
C PHE A 99 5.83 -7.45 19.41
N GLY A 100 5.16 -8.60 19.55
CA GLY A 100 3.82 -8.69 20.13
C GLY A 100 2.71 -8.45 19.10
N VAL A 101 1.47 -8.35 19.56
CA VAL A 101 0.30 -8.13 18.69
C VAL A 101 0.06 -6.62 18.54
N PRO A 102 0.01 -6.07 17.31
CA PRO A 102 -0.32 -4.66 17.13
C PRO A 102 -1.80 -4.40 17.42
N ARG A 103 -2.15 -3.14 17.74
CA ARG A 103 -3.57 -2.79 17.93
C ARG A 103 -4.36 -2.86 16.63
N ARG A 104 -3.72 -2.58 15.50
CA ARG A 104 -4.33 -2.61 14.16
C ARG A 104 -3.34 -3.12 13.13
N LEU A 105 -3.88 -3.78 12.11
CA LEU A 105 -3.15 -4.12 10.89
C LEU A 105 -3.82 -3.40 9.73
N PHE A 106 -3.05 -2.62 8.99
CA PHE A 106 -3.47 -1.95 7.77
C PHE A 106 -2.87 -2.67 6.56
N VAL A 107 -3.72 -3.08 5.64
CA VAL A 107 -3.35 -3.73 4.38
C VAL A 107 -4.05 -2.96 3.28
N ASP A 108 -3.30 -2.33 2.38
CA ASP A 108 -3.89 -1.64 1.26
C ASP A 108 -4.41 -2.67 0.25
N TYR A 109 -5.66 -2.51 -0.15
CA TYR A 109 -6.30 -3.37 -1.12
C TYR A 109 -7.31 -2.57 -1.93
N THR A 110 -7.25 -2.71 -3.25
CA THR A 110 -7.95 -1.82 -4.18
C THR A 110 -9.39 -2.24 -4.49
N ASP A 111 -9.76 -3.49 -4.20
CA ASP A 111 -11.11 -4.00 -4.45
C ASP A 111 -11.92 -4.15 -3.16
N VAL A 112 -12.94 -3.30 -3.04
CA VAL A 112 -13.82 -3.16 -1.87
C VAL A 112 -14.67 -4.41 -1.64
N LEU A 113 -14.83 -5.27 -2.65
CA LEU A 113 -15.72 -6.43 -2.60
C LEU A 113 -15.14 -7.64 -1.86
N THR A 114 -13.84 -7.66 -1.60
CA THR A 114 -13.13 -8.81 -1.01
C THR A 114 -12.65 -8.59 0.42
N ILE A 115 -12.78 -7.38 0.97
CA ILE A 115 -12.56 -7.15 2.39
C ILE A 115 -13.81 -7.61 3.14
N PRO A 116 -13.75 -8.69 3.96
CA PRO A 116 -14.84 -8.98 4.87
C PRO A 116 -14.95 -7.80 5.83
N THR A 117 -15.96 -6.96 5.61
CA THR A 117 -16.34 -5.93 6.57
C THR A 117 -16.78 -6.67 7.83
N TYR A 118 -15.91 -6.72 8.83
CA TYR A 118 -16.32 -7.10 10.17
C TYR A 118 -17.30 -6.04 10.65
N VAL A 119 -18.59 -6.30 10.42
CA VAL A 119 -19.66 -5.61 11.13
C VAL A 119 -19.45 -5.95 12.60
N LYS A 120 -18.96 -4.98 13.37
CA LYS A 120 -18.97 -5.09 14.83
C LYS A 120 -20.41 -5.36 15.25
N SER A 121 -20.69 -6.58 15.71
CA SER A 121 -21.87 -6.84 16.53
C SER A 121 -21.74 -6.00 17.79
N ALA A 122 -22.79 -5.23 18.07
CA ALA A 122 -22.91 -4.28 19.18
C ALA A 122 -22.57 -4.90 20.55
#